data_AF-A0AAV0XW02-F1
#
_entry.id   AF-A0AAV0XW02-F1
#
_cell.length_a   1.000
_cell.length_b   1.000
_cell.length_c   1.000
_cell.angle_alpha   90.00
_cell.angle_beta   90.00
_cell.angle_gamma   90.00
#
_symmetry.space_group_name_H-M   'P 1'
#
loop_
_entity.id
_entity.type
_entity.pdbx_description
1 polymer ?
#
loop_
_entity_poly.entity_id
_entity_poly.type
_entity_poly.pdbx_seq_one_letter_code
_entity_poly.pdbx_strand_id
1 'polypeptide(L)'
;MTRGIITELGNKVSVKLIGICCDAPAKKDLLGIKGHGGYNSCIRCTVHGRTIERRRTFTDLDCPMRTNDDFINWVDVNFRQSDTPLVRIPDFDFVKSIILDFMHLVCLGVMRTMLLIWCNCELPHKLSRKLIQVVSDFMTNNRRSLPVEFVRQPRDLKYLLRFKATEYRSFLMKYTINM
;
A
#
# COMPACT_ATOMS: atom_id res chain seq x y z
N MET A 1 -4.77 30.98 -14.03
CA MET A 1 -5.30 29.60 -14.10
C MET A 1 -6.61 29.52 -13.34
N THR A 2 -7.65 29.03 -14.00
CA THR A 2 -9.05 29.00 -13.54
C THR A 2 -9.21 28.08 -12.34
N ARG A 3 -9.40 28.69 -11.16
CA ARG A 3 -9.65 28.02 -9.87
C ARG A 3 -11.08 27.48 -9.76
N GLY A 4 -11.52 26.62 -10.67
CA GLY A 4 -12.85 26.01 -10.52
C GLY A 4 -13.59 25.55 -11.76
N ILE A 5 -14.80 25.05 -11.50
CA ILE A 5 -15.82 24.71 -12.49
C ILE A 5 -16.82 25.87 -12.54
N ILE A 6 -17.25 26.25 -13.75
CA ILE A 6 -18.36 27.19 -13.95
C ILE A 6 -19.60 26.34 -14.18
N THR A 7 -20.64 26.53 -13.36
CA THR A 7 -21.92 25.84 -13.54
C THR A 7 -22.70 26.46 -14.70
N GLU A 8 -23.71 25.76 -15.21
CA GLU A 8 -24.63 26.28 -16.25
C GLU A 8 -25.33 27.58 -15.82
N LEU A 9 -25.42 27.83 -14.51
CA LEU A 9 -25.99 29.04 -13.91
C LEU A 9 -24.96 30.18 -13.74
N GLY A 10 -23.72 30.01 -14.21
CA GLY A 10 -22.65 31.01 -14.10
C GLY A 10 -21.94 31.05 -12.74
N ASN A 11 -22.27 30.17 -11.81
CA ASN A 11 -21.61 30.13 -10.50
C ASN A 11 -20.21 29.52 -10.61
N LYS A 12 -19.24 30.14 -9.96
CA LYS A 12 -17.86 29.64 -9.89
C LYS A 12 -17.65 28.81 -8.64
N VAL A 13 -17.39 27.51 -8.82
CA VAL A 13 -17.11 26.58 -7.72
C VAL A 13 -15.61 26.32 -7.65
N SER A 14 -14.98 26.63 -6.51
CA SER A 14 -13.56 26.33 -6.31
C SER A 14 -13.36 24.82 -6.13
N VAL A 15 -12.42 24.25 -6.89
CA VAL A 15 -12.04 22.84 -6.80
C VAL A 15 -10.60 22.75 -6.35
N LYS A 16 -10.35 21.90 -5.35
CA LYS A 16 -9.00 21.59 -4.85
C LYS A 16 -8.76 20.08 -4.94
N LEU A 17 -7.64 19.70 -5.53
CA LEU A 17 -7.18 18.31 -5.52
C LEU A 17 -6.59 17.98 -4.14
N ILE A 18 -7.28 17.13 -3.38
CA ILE A 18 -6.82 16.73 -2.03
C ILE A 18 -5.79 15.61 -2.06
N GLY A 19 -5.90 14.70 -3.01
CA GLY A 19 -4.95 13.60 -3.16
C GLY A 19 -5.27 12.65 -4.29
N ILE A 20 -4.29 11.81 -4.61
CA ILE A 20 -4.33 10.80 -5.66
C ILE A 20 -3.99 9.46 -5.03
N CYS A 21 -4.87 8.48 -5.21
CA CYS A 21 -4.62 7.09 -4.82
C CYS A 21 -4.53 6.25 -6.08
N CYS A 22 -3.40 5.57 -6.26
CA CYS A 22 -3.15 4.67 -7.38
C CYS A 22 -2.12 3.61 -6.99
N ASP A 23 -2.09 2.53 -7.77
CA ASP A 23 -1.13 1.45 -7.59
C ASP A 23 0.30 1.90 -7.92
N ALA A 24 1.28 1.03 -7.65
CA ALA A 24 2.68 1.40 -7.78
C ALA A 24 3.12 1.72 -9.23
N PRO A 25 2.69 0.96 -10.27
CA PRO A 25 2.97 1.31 -11.66
C PRO A 25 2.38 2.66 -12.08
N ALA A 26 1.07 2.89 -11.85
CA ALA A 26 0.46 4.16 -12.26
C ALA A 26 1.07 5.35 -11.51
N LYS A 27 1.40 5.17 -10.23
CA LYS A 27 2.09 6.20 -9.42
C LYS A 27 3.46 6.56 -9.98
N LYS A 28 4.22 5.57 -10.42
CA LYS A 28 5.53 5.76 -11.03
C LYS A 28 5.41 6.66 -12.25
N ASP A 29 4.50 6.33 -13.15
CA ASP A 29 4.35 7.01 -14.43
C ASP A 29 3.75 8.41 -14.24
N LEU A 30 2.76 8.55 -13.35
CA LEU A 30 2.13 9.83 -13.02
C LEU A 30 3.13 10.85 -12.44
N LEU A 31 4.02 10.40 -11.55
CA LEU A 31 4.97 11.26 -10.85
C LEU A 31 6.32 11.36 -11.55
N GLY A 32 6.60 10.49 -12.52
CA GLY A 32 7.92 10.40 -13.13
C GLY A 32 9.00 9.93 -12.15
N ILE A 33 8.66 9.02 -11.23
CA ILE A 33 9.59 8.56 -10.18
C ILE A 33 10.15 7.16 -10.45
N LYS A 34 11.12 6.75 -9.65
CA LYS A 34 11.66 5.39 -9.65
C LYS A 34 10.56 4.40 -9.28
N GLY A 35 10.42 3.35 -10.10
CA GLY A 35 9.43 2.30 -9.86
C GLY A 35 9.70 1.49 -8.59
N HIS A 36 8.66 0.84 -8.05
CA HIS A 36 8.68 0.13 -6.77
C HIS A 36 9.85 -0.87 -6.58
N GLY A 37 10.31 -1.55 -7.64
CA GLY A 37 11.46 -2.46 -7.57
C GLY A 37 12.85 -1.79 -7.53
N GLY A 38 12.91 -0.47 -7.69
CA GLY A 38 14.14 0.31 -7.71
C GLY A 38 14.78 0.46 -6.33
N TYR A 39 16.06 0.87 -6.35
CA TYR A 39 16.84 1.12 -5.13
C TYR A 39 16.35 2.34 -4.35
N ASN A 40 16.00 3.43 -5.05
CA ASN A 40 15.50 4.68 -4.45
C ASN A 40 14.01 4.85 -4.75
N SER A 41 13.16 3.87 -4.39
CA SER A 41 11.75 3.84 -4.79
C SER A 41 10.76 4.27 -3.70
N CYS A 42 11.23 4.47 -2.46
CA CYS A 42 10.37 4.94 -1.39
C CYS A 42 9.92 6.37 -1.65
N ILE A 43 8.60 6.60 -1.62
CA ILE A 43 8.02 7.94 -1.83
C ILE A 43 8.03 8.79 -0.55
N ARG A 44 8.29 8.19 0.61
CA ARG A 44 8.18 8.84 1.92
C ARG A 44 9.52 9.29 2.47
N CYS A 45 10.57 8.50 2.26
CA CYS A 45 11.91 8.79 2.76
C CYS A 45 12.97 8.45 1.70
N THR A 46 14.21 8.86 1.98
CA THR A 46 15.38 8.67 1.12
C THR A 46 16.03 7.29 1.25
N VAL A 47 15.34 6.33 1.86
CA VAL A 47 15.86 4.98 2.09
C VAL A 47 16.35 4.33 0.80
N HIS A 48 17.58 3.81 0.85
CA HIS A 48 18.18 3.07 -0.24
C HIS A 48 17.98 1.57 -0.03
N GLY A 49 17.23 0.94 -0.93
CA GLY A 49 16.93 -0.48 -0.87
C GLY A 49 18.09 -1.35 -1.31
N ARG A 50 18.32 -2.46 -0.61
CA ARG A 50 19.34 -3.47 -0.95
C ARG A 50 18.69 -4.67 -1.65
N THR A 51 19.47 -5.40 -2.44
CA THR A 51 18.99 -6.66 -3.03
C THR A 51 19.41 -7.79 -2.10
N ILE A 52 18.46 -8.49 -1.49
CA ILE A 52 18.67 -9.65 -0.64
C ILE A 52 17.88 -10.80 -1.24
N GLU A 53 18.54 -11.94 -1.52
CA GLU A 53 17.89 -13.13 -2.10
C GLU A 53 17.01 -12.82 -3.33
N ARG A 54 17.53 -11.99 -4.25
CA ARG A 54 16.83 -11.53 -5.47
C ARG A 54 15.57 -10.69 -5.21
N ARG A 55 15.37 -10.18 -3.99
CA ARG A 55 14.27 -9.29 -3.61
C ARG A 55 14.82 -7.91 -3.20
N ARG A 56 14.06 -6.86 -3.51
CA ARG A 56 14.34 -5.50 -3.04
C ARG A 56 13.86 -5.37 -1.60
N THR A 57 14.77 -5.03 -0.69
CA THR A 57 14.48 -4.90 0.74
C THR A 57 14.97 -3.54 1.26
N PHE A 58 14.13 -2.87 2.05
CA PHE A 58 14.45 -1.61 2.72
C PHE A 58 14.59 -1.90 4.21
N THR A 59 15.83 -2.00 4.68
CA THR A 59 16.12 -2.37 6.08
C THR A 59 16.45 -1.18 6.96
N ASP A 60 16.86 -0.07 6.36
CA ASP A 60 17.17 1.15 7.08
C ASP A 60 15.87 1.93 7.33
N LEU A 61 15.60 2.21 8.61
CA LEU A 61 14.39 2.87 9.07
C LEU A 61 14.64 4.31 9.51
N ASP A 62 15.91 4.69 9.72
CA ASP A 62 16.30 6.02 10.15
C ASP A 62 16.85 6.81 8.95
N CYS A 63 15.94 7.13 8.04
CA CYS A 63 16.25 7.85 6.81
C CYS A 63 15.52 9.18 6.78
N PRO A 64 16.14 10.25 6.25
CA PRO A 64 15.47 11.52 6.01
C PRO A 64 14.16 11.37 5.25
N MET A 65 13.12 12.06 5.73
CA MET A 65 11.83 12.14 5.03
C MET A 65 11.97 13.01 3.79
N ARG A 66 11.32 12.63 2.70
CA ARG A 66 11.23 13.47 1.50
C ARG A 66 10.33 14.65 1.78
N THR A 67 10.68 15.80 1.22
CA THR A 67 9.84 17.00 1.28
C THR A 67 9.27 17.34 -0.10
N ASN A 68 8.23 18.17 -0.10
CA ASN A 68 7.67 18.71 -1.34
C ASN A 68 8.70 19.55 -2.11
N ASP A 69 9.50 20.33 -1.40
CA ASP A 69 10.51 21.20 -2.01
C ASP A 69 11.64 20.38 -2.64
N ASP A 70 12.08 19.29 -1.98
CA ASP A 70 13.07 18.37 -2.57
C ASP A 70 12.57 17.80 -3.90
N PHE A 71 11.29 17.44 -3.95
CA PHE A 71 10.67 16.91 -5.15
C PHE A 71 10.68 17.96 -6.27
N ILE A 72 10.18 19.16 -6.00
CA ILE A 72 10.09 20.26 -6.99
C ILE A 72 11.47 20.64 -7.51
N ASN A 73 12.45 20.77 -6.62
CA ASN A 73 13.81 21.24 -6.93
C ASN A 73 14.74 20.14 -7.46
N TRP A 74 14.23 18.93 -7.75
CA TRP A 74 15.03 17.82 -8.30
C TRP A 74 16.22 17.40 -7.44
N VAL A 75 16.10 17.51 -6.11
CA VAL A 75 17.19 17.21 -5.16
C VAL A 75 17.65 15.75 -5.27
N ASP A 76 16.73 14.82 -5.46
CA ASP A 76 17.03 13.39 -5.62
C ASP A 76 16.76 12.90 -7.05
N VAL A 77 17.79 12.98 -7.88
CA VAL A 77 17.80 12.51 -9.28
C VAL A 77 17.67 10.99 -9.44
N ASN A 78 17.95 10.23 -8.38
CA ASN A 78 17.79 8.77 -8.41
C ASN A 78 16.33 8.37 -8.14
N PHE A 79 15.58 9.22 -7.45
CA PHE A 79 14.16 9.08 -7.19
C PHE A 79 13.29 9.70 -8.28
N ARG A 80 13.44 10.99 -8.59
CA ARG A 80 12.67 11.66 -9.66
C ARG A 80 13.42 11.52 -10.98
N GLN A 81 12.81 10.81 -11.92
CA GLN A 81 13.42 10.43 -13.20
C GLN A 81 12.89 11.24 -14.38
N SER A 82 11.67 11.76 -14.30
CA SER A 82 11.07 12.60 -15.34
C SER A 82 10.19 13.70 -14.73
N ASP A 83 9.88 14.71 -15.56
CA ASP A 83 8.96 15.77 -15.14
C ASP A 83 7.51 15.26 -15.09
N THR A 84 6.67 15.95 -14.32
CA THR A 84 5.24 15.64 -14.18
C THR A 84 4.40 16.91 -14.29
N PRO A 85 3.28 16.92 -15.02
CA PRO A 85 2.41 18.09 -15.09
C PRO A 85 1.83 18.48 -13.72
N LEU A 86 1.87 17.59 -12.72
CA LEU A 86 1.33 17.82 -11.39
C LEU A 86 2.05 18.94 -10.63
N VAL A 87 3.31 19.27 -10.95
CA VAL A 87 4.00 20.42 -10.30
C VAL A 87 3.34 21.76 -10.61
N ARG A 88 2.49 21.82 -11.66
CA ARG A 88 1.74 23.02 -12.02
C ARG A 88 0.45 23.20 -11.21
N ILE A 89 0.06 22.18 -10.44
CA ILE A 89 -1.14 22.25 -9.60
C ILE A 89 -0.78 23.02 -8.32
N PRO A 90 -1.42 24.18 -8.06
CA PRO A 90 -1.16 24.95 -6.85
C PRO A 90 -1.55 24.15 -5.61
N ASP A 91 -0.79 24.31 -4.53
CA ASP A 91 -1.00 23.68 -3.23
C ASP A 91 -1.02 22.14 -3.24
N PHE A 92 -0.51 21.51 -4.30
CA PHE A 92 -0.35 20.06 -4.37
C PHE A 92 0.97 19.65 -3.70
N ASP A 93 0.87 18.90 -2.60
CA ASP A 93 2.04 18.42 -1.84
C ASP A 93 2.34 16.98 -2.26
N PHE A 94 3.47 16.74 -2.91
CA PHE A 94 3.81 15.40 -3.43
C PHE A 94 3.96 14.33 -2.35
N VAL A 95 4.26 14.74 -1.12
CA VAL A 95 4.40 13.83 0.01
C VAL A 95 3.02 13.58 0.62
N LYS A 96 2.21 14.61 0.84
CA LYS A 96 0.92 14.48 1.54
C LYS A 96 -0.23 14.05 0.63
N SER A 97 -0.27 14.55 -0.60
CA SER A 97 -1.35 14.32 -1.56
C SER A 97 -1.24 12.98 -2.29
N ILE A 98 -0.08 12.31 -2.26
CA ILE A 98 0.05 10.96 -2.83
C ILE A 98 -0.28 9.90 -1.78
N ILE A 99 -1.45 9.29 -1.93
CA ILE A 99 -1.97 8.29 -1.00
C ILE A 99 -1.28 6.95 -1.28
N LEU A 100 -0.86 6.29 -0.20
CA LEU A 100 -0.34 4.93 -0.24
C LEU A 100 -1.51 3.94 -0.25
N ASP A 101 -1.54 3.05 -1.24
CA ASP A 101 -2.63 2.10 -1.37
C ASP A 101 -2.52 0.97 -0.34
N PHE A 102 -3.38 1.03 0.68
CA PHE A 102 -3.49 0.03 1.74
C PHE A 102 -3.72 -1.38 1.21
N MET A 103 -4.49 -1.53 0.13
CA MET A 103 -4.83 -2.82 -0.45
C MET A 103 -3.58 -3.55 -0.95
N HIS A 104 -2.73 -2.85 -1.70
CA HIS A 104 -1.51 -3.42 -2.27
C HIS A 104 -0.39 -3.54 -1.24
N LEU A 105 -0.23 -2.56 -0.35
CA LEU A 105 0.88 -2.53 0.61
C LEU A 105 0.64 -3.45 1.80
N VAL A 106 -0.51 -3.31 2.47
CA VAL A 106 -0.78 -4.01 3.72
C VAL A 106 -1.46 -5.35 3.44
N CYS A 107 -2.56 -5.36 2.68
CA CYS A 107 -3.33 -6.60 2.49
C CYS A 107 -2.58 -7.60 1.59
N LEU A 108 -2.24 -7.21 0.37
CA LEU A 108 -1.57 -8.08 -0.61
C LEU A 108 -0.04 -8.14 -0.43
N GLY A 109 0.55 -7.14 0.23
CA GLY A 109 1.98 -7.10 0.55
C GLY A 109 2.25 -7.80 1.87
N VAL A 110 2.06 -7.10 2.99
CA VAL A 110 2.42 -7.58 4.33
C VAL A 110 1.62 -8.83 4.73
N MET A 111 0.30 -8.74 4.79
CA MET A 111 -0.55 -9.80 5.35
C MET A 111 -0.49 -11.10 4.55
N ARG A 112 -0.53 -10.98 3.23
CA ARG A 112 -0.32 -12.13 2.35
C ARG A 112 1.03 -12.79 2.60
N THR A 113 2.11 -12.01 2.70
CA THR A 113 3.47 -12.54 2.93
C THR A 113 3.55 -13.25 4.28
N MET A 114 3.06 -12.62 5.35
CA MET A 114 3.07 -13.22 6.69
C MET A 114 2.29 -14.53 6.74
N LEU A 115 1.06 -14.58 6.21
CA LEU A 115 0.25 -15.79 6.21
C LEU A 115 0.87 -16.91 5.38
N LEU A 116 1.47 -16.59 4.24
CA LEU A 116 2.18 -17.58 3.42
C LEU A 116 3.41 -18.12 4.13
N ILE A 117 4.16 -17.27 4.85
CA ILE A 117 5.28 -17.72 5.68
C ILE A 117 4.80 -18.69 6.76
N TRP A 118 3.77 -18.30 7.51
CA TRP A 118 3.25 -19.10 8.62
C TRP A 118 2.61 -20.42 8.18
N CYS A 119 1.97 -20.48 7.01
CA CYS A 119 1.25 -21.67 6.57
C CYS A 119 2.06 -22.59 5.65
N ASN A 120 2.87 -22.01 4.75
CA ASN A 120 3.44 -22.74 3.61
C ASN A 120 4.97 -22.76 3.58
N CYS A 121 5.65 -22.00 4.42
CA CYS A 121 7.12 -21.96 4.43
C CYS A 121 7.73 -23.13 5.21
N GLU A 122 9.04 -23.10 5.33
CA GLU A 122 9.86 -24.05 6.09
C GLU A 122 9.98 -23.61 7.56
N LEU A 123 10.41 -24.55 8.40
CA LEU A 123 10.78 -24.24 9.78
C LEU A 123 12.01 -23.31 9.78
N PRO A 124 12.14 -22.41 10.77
CA PRO A 124 11.34 -22.30 11.99
C PRO A 124 10.09 -21.41 11.88
N HIS A 125 9.86 -20.77 10.72
CA HIS A 125 8.83 -19.74 10.58
C HIS A 125 7.41 -20.28 10.33
N LYS A 126 7.32 -21.55 9.92
CA LYS A 126 6.04 -22.25 9.71
C LYS A 126 5.39 -22.62 11.04
N LEU A 127 4.11 -22.28 11.18
CA LEU A 127 3.28 -22.76 12.28
C LEU A 127 3.02 -24.27 12.17
N SER A 128 2.76 -24.90 13.32
CA SER A 128 2.38 -26.31 13.34
C SER A 128 1.03 -26.52 12.63
N ARG A 129 0.85 -27.69 12.00
CA ARG A 129 -0.42 -28.05 11.34
C ARG A 129 -1.62 -27.93 12.28
N LYS A 130 -1.44 -28.27 13.57
CA LYS A 130 -2.47 -28.14 14.60
C LYS A 130 -2.87 -26.68 14.81
N LEU A 131 -1.89 -25.77 14.93
CA LEU A 131 -2.18 -24.33 15.08
C LEU A 131 -2.88 -23.77 13.86
N ILE A 132 -2.41 -24.09 12.64
CA ILE A 132 -3.06 -23.66 11.40
C ILE A 132 -4.53 -24.11 11.37
N GLN A 133 -4.81 -25.35 11.75
CA GLN A 133 -6.17 -25.87 11.81
C GLN A 133 -7.04 -25.11 12.83
N VAL A 134 -6.50 -24.84 14.03
CA VAL A 134 -7.20 -24.05 15.07
C VAL A 134 -7.57 -22.66 14.54
N VAL A 135 -6.65 -21.99 13.83
CA VAL A 135 -6.93 -20.68 13.24
C VAL A 135 -8.00 -20.78 12.14
N SER A 136 -7.89 -21.76 11.23
CA SER A 136 -8.89 -22.01 10.19
C SER A 136 -10.28 -22.28 10.77
N ASP A 137 -10.37 -23.11 11.80
CA ASP A 137 -11.64 -23.45 12.47
C ASP A 137 -12.22 -22.24 13.17
N PHE A 138 -11.40 -21.46 13.88
CA PHE A 138 -11.84 -20.22 14.49
C PHE A 138 -12.40 -19.24 13.46
N MET A 139 -11.70 -19.03 12.35
CA MET A 139 -12.16 -18.16 11.26
C MET A 139 -13.50 -18.64 10.67
N THR A 140 -13.63 -19.94 10.40
CA THR A 140 -14.83 -20.50 9.75
C THR A 140 -16.03 -20.60 10.68
N ASN A 141 -15.84 -20.86 11.97
CA ASN A 141 -16.90 -20.86 12.97
C ASN A 141 -17.45 -19.45 13.25
N ASN A 142 -16.61 -18.42 13.13
CA ASN A 142 -17.01 -17.03 13.35
C ASN A 142 -17.63 -16.34 12.11
N ARG A 143 -17.94 -17.07 11.03
CA ARG A 143 -18.56 -16.53 9.80
C ARG A 143 -19.80 -15.67 10.06
N ARG A 144 -20.68 -16.11 10.96
CA ARG A 144 -21.94 -15.42 11.29
C ARG A 144 -21.74 -14.15 12.11
N SER A 145 -20.59 -14.00 12.78
CA SER A 145 -20.27 -12.84 13.62
C SER A 145 -19.62 -11.69 12.86
N LEU A 146 -19.49 -11.80 11.54
CA LEU A 146 -18.85 -10.77 10.73
C LEU A 146 -19.81 -9.62 10.41
N PRO A 147 -19.41 -8.38 10.71
CA PRO A 147 -20.14 -7.19 10.30
C PRO A 147 -20.31 -7.09 8.77
N VAL A 148 -21.32 -6.33 8.34
CA VAL A 148 -21.69 -6.16 6.92
C VAL A 148 -20.58 -5.49 6.10
N GLU A 149 -19.70 -4.74 6.74
CA GLU A 149 -18.52 -4.10 6.15
C GLU A 149 -17.52 -5.11 5.59
N PHE A 150 -17.58 -6.37 6.04
CA PHE A 150 -16.74 -7.46 5.55
C PHE A 150 -17.43 -8.22 4.42
N VAL A 151 -17.20 -7.75 3.19
CA VAL A 151 -17.83 -8.24 1.95
C VAL A 151 -17.66 -9.75 1.69
N ARG A 152 -16.58 -10.37 2.21
CA ARG A 152 -16.29 -11.80 1.98
C ARG A 152 -16.25 -12.58 3.29
N GLN A 153 -16.92 -13.72 3.28
CA GLN A 153 -16.88 -14.69 4.36
C GLN A 153 -15.50 -15.34 4.46
N PRO A 154 -14.98 -15.59 5.67
CA PRO A 154 -13.67 -16.16 5.91
C PRO A 154 -13.64 -17.59 5.41
N ARG A 155 -12.57 -17.89 4.70
CA ARG A 155 -12.27 -19.22 4.18
C ARG A 155 -11.13 -19.83 4.97
N ASP A 156 -11.07 -21.15 4.89
CA ASP A 156 -9.97 -21.94 5.42
C ASP A 156 -8.63 -21.47 4.82
N LEU A 157 -7.59 -21.41 5.66
CA LEU A 157 -6.23 -21.02 5.29
C LEU A 157 -5.62 -21.92 4.20
N LYS A 158 -6.15 -23.13 3.95
CA LYS A 158 -5.72 -23.94 2.79
C LYS A 158 -5.94 -23.23 1.44
N TYR A 159 -6.85 -22.25 1.38
CA TYR A 159 -7.13 -21.48 0.17
C TYR A 159 -6.35 -20.16 0.10
N LEU A 160 -5.31 -19.95 0.93
CA LEU A 160 -4.54 -18.71 1.02
C LEU A 160 -4.06 -18.17 -0.33
N LEU A 161 -3.63 -19.04 -1.27
CA LEU A 161 -3.18 -18.60 -2.59
C LEU A 161 -4.29 -18.00 -3.46
N ARG A 162 -5.55 -18.26 -3.11
CA ARG A 162 -6.77 -17.77 -3.80
C ARG A 162 -7.47 -16.65 -3.02
N PHE A 163 -6.88 -16.17 -1.94
CA PHE A 163 -7.45 -15.05 -1.18
C PHE A 163 -7.36 -13.76 -2.00
N LYS A 164 -8.42 -12.95 -1.90
CA LYS A 164 -8.45 -11.58 -2.39
C LYS A 164 -8.00 -10.63 -1.27
N ALA A 165 -7.62 -9.40 -1.65
CA ALA A 165 -7.15 -8.39 -0.70
C ALA A 165 -8.12 -8.16 0.47
N THR A 166 -9.42 -8.19 0.22
CA THR A 166 -10.45 -8.03 1.26
C THR A 166 -10.39 -9.12 2.33
N GLU A 167 -10.00 -10.35 1.99
CA GLU A 167 -9.92 -11.44 2.96
C GLU A 167 -8.68 -11.32 3.84
N TYR A 168 -7.55 -10.88 3.27
CA TYR A 168 -6.36 -10.51 4.04
C TYR A 168 -6.66 -9.33 4.99
N ARG A 169 -7.44 -8.35 4.53
CA ARG A 169 -7.94 -7.26 5.38
C ARG A 169 -8.81 -7.78 6.52
N SER A 170 -9.79 -8.65 6.21
CA SER A 170 -10.64 -9.26 7.24
C SER A 170 -9.82 -9.99 8.30
N PHE A 171 -8.78 -10.71 7.86
CA PHE A 171 -7.89 -11.40 8.77
C PHE A 171 -7.17 -10.46 9.74
N LEU A 172 -6.53 -9.42 9.20
CA LEU A 172 -5.82 -8.41 10.00
C LEU A 172 -6.74 -7.63 10.95
N MET A 173 -7.97 -7.34 10.54
CA MET A 173 -8.85 -6.50 11.37
C MET A 173 -9.58 -7.30 12.45
N LYS A 174 -9.96 -8.55 12.18
CA LYS A 174 -10.85 -9.31 13.07
C LYS A 174 -10.13 -10.39 13.87
N TYR A 175 -9.07 -10.99 13.32
CA TYR A 175 -8.51 -12.24 13.86
C TYR A 175 -7.11 -12.08 14.48
N THR A 176 -6.38 -11.00 14.20
CA THR A 176 -5.07 -10.73 14.83
C THR A 176 -5.13 -9.90 16.12
N ILE A 177 -6.25 -9.23 16.44
CA ILE A 177 -6.39 -8.46 17.68
C ILE A 177 -6.81 -9.34 18.88
N ASN A 178 -7.25 -10.57 18.61
CA ASN A 178 -7.73 -11.52 19.64
C ASN A 178 -6.83 -12.77 19.79
N MET A 179 -5.61 -12.75 19.24
CA MET A 179 -4.56 -13.75 19.46
C MET A 179 -3.42 -13.14 20.26
#